data_AF-A0A7W9ANU2-F1
#
_entry.id   AF-A0A7W9ANU2-F1
#
_cell.length_a   1.000
_cell.length_b   1.000
_cell.length_c   1.000
_cell.angle_alpha   90.00
_cell.angle_beta   90.00
_cell.angle_gamma   90.00
#
_symmetry.space_group_name_H-M   'P 1'
#
loop_
_entity.id
_entity.type
_entity.pdbx_description
1 polymer ?
#
loop_
_entity_poly.entity_id
_entity_poly.type
_entity_poly.pdbx_seq_one_letter_code
_entity_poly.pdbx_strand_id
1 'polypeptide(L)' 'MSRSASEERDYFLRRSADHRDLAARTAEAGNRVLHERFATLYTERAASVMVDDH' A
#
# COMPACT_ATOMS: atom_id res chain seq x y z
N MET A 1 -8.08 -20.01 0.87
CA MET A 1 -7.75 -19.80 -0.56
C MET A 1 -6.61 -18.80 -0.64
N SER A 2 -5.58 -19.08 -1.44
CA SER A 2 -4.50 -18.12 -1.70
C SER A 2 -4.99 -17.06 -2.68
N ARG A 3 -4.58 -15.79 -2.49
CA ARG A 3 -4.83 -14.74 -3.49
C ARG A 3 -3.98 -15.01 -4.73
N SER A 4 -4.49 -14.65 -5.90
CA SER A 4 -3.66 -14.53 -7.12
C SER A 4 -2.68 -13.35 -6.99
N ALA A 5 -1.66 -13.33 -7.84
CA ALA A 5 -0.70 -12.23 -7.89
C ALA A 5 -1.40 -10.88 -8.16
N SER A 6 -2.37 -10.84 -9.07
CA SER A 6 -3.15 -9.63 -9.35
C SER A 6 -3.95 -9.15 -8.14
N GLU A 7 -4.65 -10.05 -7.45
CA GLU A 7 -5.40 -9.71 -6.23
C GLU A 7 -4.49 -9.26 -5.09
N GLU A 8 -3.29 -9.83 -5.00
CA GLU A 8 -2.29 -9.43 -4.01
C GLU A 8 -1.69 -8.04 -4.32
N ARG A 9 -1.35 -7.77 -5.59
CA ARG A 9 -0.92 -6.45 -6.05
C ARG A 9 -1.98 -5.40 -5.74
N ASP A 10 -3.23 -5.66 -6.10
CA ASP A 10 -4.33 -4.72 -5.90
C ASP A 10 -4.63 -4.49 -4.41
N TYR A 11 -4.47 -5.52 -3.58
CA TYR A 11 -4.52 -5.36 -2.13
C TYR A 11 -3.47 -4.36 -1.63
N PHE A 12 -2.21 -4.51 -2.04
CA PHE A 12 -1.15 -3.60 -1.62
C PHE A 12 -1.35 -2.17 -2.14
N LEU A 13 -1.81 -2.01 -3.38
CA LEU A 13 -2.16 -0.68 -3.92
C LEU A 13 -3.27 -0.01 -3.12
N ARG A 14 -4.34 -0.74 -2.77
CA ARG A 14 -5.43 -0.20 -1.93
C ARG A 14 -4.92 0.19 -0.54
N ARG A 15 -4.09 -0.64 0.10
CA ARG A 15 -3.49 -0.33 1.41
C ARG A 15 -2.59 0.90 1.34
N SER A 16 -1.84 1.07 0.26
CA SER A 16 -1.05 2.28 0.05
C SER A 16 -1.93 3.53 0.00
N ALA A 17 -3.02 3.49 -0.79
CA ALA A 17 -3.98 4.59 -0.89
C ALA A 17 -4.62 4.92 0.47
N ASP A 18 -5.10 3.92 1.21
CA ASP A 18 -5.67 4.09 2.55
C ASP A 18 -4.70 4.86 3.49
N HIS A 19 -3.41 4.53 3.42
CA HIS A 19 -2.38 5.16 4.24
C HIS A 19 -2.06 6.59 3.80
N ARG A 20 -2.10 6.91 2.50
CA ARG A 20 -1.98 8.30 2.02
C ARG A 20 -3.14 9.15 2.53
N ASP A 21 -4.36 8.63 2.47
CA ASP A 21 -5.55 9.31 2.97
C ASP A 21 -5.49 9.51 4.49
N LEU A 22 -4.99 8.52 5.23
CA LEU A 22 -4.74 8.63 6.67
C LEU A 22 -3.69 9.69 7.00
N ALA A 23 -2.56 9.70 6.28
CA ALA A 23 -1.51 10.71 6.46
C ALA A 23 -2.05 12.13 6.24
N ALA A 24 -2.84 12.34 5.19
CA ALA A 24 -3.40 13.64 4.82
C ALA A 24 -4.34 14.23 5.89
N ARG A 25 -5.02 13.38 6.67
CA ARG A 25 -5.96 13.81 7.73
C ARG A 25 -5.41 13.71 9.16
N THR A 26 -4.17 13.23 9.33
CA THR A 26 -3.56 13.05 10.65
C THR A 26 -2.85 14.34 11.09
N ALA A 27 -3.28 14.89 12.23
CA ALA A 27 -2.68 16.11 12.79
C ALA A 27 -1.37 15.86 13.55
N GLU A 28 -1.22 14.68 14.16
CA GLU A 28 -0.02 14.32 14.91
C GLU A 28 1.12 13.94 13.94
N ALA A 29 2.24 14.64 14.06
CA ALA A 29 3.32 14.57 13.07
C ALA A 29 3.98 13.19 13.00
N GLY A 30 4.19 12.52 14.14
CA GLY A 30 4.79 11.18 14.19
C GLY A 30 3.93 10.14 13.47
N ASN A 31 2.64 10.12 13.75
CA ASN A 31 1.65 9.23 13.15
C ASN A 31 1.51 9.48 11.65
N ARG A 32 1.54 10.75 11.22
CA ARG A 32 1.57 11.08 9.78
C ARG A 32 2.78 10.47 9.08
N VAL A 33 3.98 10.62 9.64
CA VAL A 33 5.22 10.02 9.09
C VAL A 33 5.12 8.50 9.00
N LEU A 34 4.53 7.85 10.00
CA LEU A 34 4.30 6.40 9.97
C LEU A 34 3.35 6.01 8.83
N HIS A 35 2.25 6.73 8.64
CA HIS A 35 1.33 6.48 7.53
C HIS A 35 1.98 6.71 6.15
N GLU A 36 2.77 7.77 5.99
CA GLU A 36 3.54 8.01 4.76
C GLU A 36 4.50 6.85 4.47
N ARG A 37 5.22 6.38 5.50
CA ARG A 37 6.13 5.23 5.37
C ARG A 37 5.39 3.95 4.97
N PHE A 38 4.25 3.67 5.58
CA PHE A 38 3.44 2.52 5.21
C PHE A 38 2.93 2.62 3.77
N ALA A 39 2.49 3.80 3.32
CA ALA A 39 2.07 4.01 1.94
C ALA A 39 3.18 3.69 0.93
N THR A 40 4.42 4.11 1.23
CA THR A 40 5.60 3.79 0.41
C THR A 40 5.88 2.29 0.40
N LEU A 41 5.97 1.64 1.56
CA LEU A 41 6.27 0.21 1.66
C LEU A 41 5.23 -0.65 0.94
N TYR A 42 3.94 -0.29 1.01
CA TYR A 42 2.90 -1.00 0.27
C TYR A 42 3.01 -0.78 -1.25
N THR A 43 3.43 0.40 -1.71
CA THR A 43 3.68 0.66 -3.14
C THR A 43 4.85 -0.18 -3.64
N GLU A 44 5.96 -0.19 -2.91
CA GLU A 44 7.14 -1.00 -3.23
C GLU A 44 6.79 -2.49 -3.25
N ARG A 45 5.98 -2.94 -2.28
CA ARG A 45 5.52 -4.31 -2.24
C ARG A 45 4.65 -4.65 -3.46
N ALA A 46 3.70 -3.79 -3.83
CA ALA A 46 2.89 -3.98 -5.03
C ALA A 46 3.75 -4.08 -6.29
N ALA A 47 4.79 -3.25 -6.42
CA ALA A 47 5.72 -3.30 -7.54
C ALA A 47 6.56 -4.59 -7.58
N SER A 48 6.79 -5.24 -6.43
CA SER A 48 7.51 -6.52 -6.34
C SER A 48 6.66 -7.74 -6.69
N VAL A 49 5.33 -7.60 -6.79
CA VAL A 49 4.43 -8.70 -7.15
C VAL A 49 4.47 -8.86 -8.67
N MET A 50 5.09 -9.95 -9.15
CA MET A 50 5.08 -10.33 -10.56
C MET A 50 3.66 -10.75 -10.95
N VAL A 51 3.03 -9.94 -11.80
CA VAL A 51 1.77 -10.32 -12.45
C VAL A 51 2.15 -10.87 -13.81
N ASP A 52 2.03 -12.19 -13.99
CA ASP A 52 2.12 -12.79 -15.32
C ASP A 52 0.86 -12.40 -16.09
N ASP A 53 1.01 -11.48 -17.04
CA ASP A 53 0.00 -11.21 -18.06
C ASP A 53 0.00 -12.41 -19.03
N HIS A 54 -0.99 -13.32 -18.88
CA HIS A 54 -1.23 -14.41 -19.82
C HIS A 54 -2.28 -14.03 -20.86
#